data_AF-A0A1G3A946-F1
#
_entry.id   AF-A0A1G3A946-F1
#
_cell.length_a   1.000
_cell.length_b   1.000
_cell.length_c   1.000
_cell.angle_alpha   90.00
_cell.angle_beta   90.00
_cell.angle_gamma   90.00
#
_symmetry.space_group_name_H-M   'P 1'
#
loop_
_entity.id
_entity.type
_entity.pdbx_description
1 polymer ?
#
loop_
_entity_poly.entity_id
_entity_poly.type
_entity_poly.pdbx_seq_one_letter_code
_entity_poly.pdbx_strand_id
1 'polypeptide(L)'
;MINAQNRVAIWNAFFKNAWLESKKLYEITCEEKCTKDFNVANTPELSDDEYHRLFAIIQCYFAIEARINHLIDELMEDKVITKDLGEAARRLPTKAKWFLIPTLAGKQNTLDSASGPYQVIAQICDLRNEFIHVNYPLLKKKLPSAKTILSYFKRFVEAMEDMNVVLGRHDKPNQDIISLGTFDNVKKSV
;
A
#
# COMPACT_ATOMS: atom_id res chain seq x y z
N MET A 1 9.39 -25.31 -6.47
CA MET A 1 10.58 -24.74 -5.77
C MET A 1 11.30 -23.82 -6.75
N ILE A 2 11.52 -22.55 -6.43
CA ILE A 2 12.26 -21.61 -7.30
C ILE A 2 13.76 -21.90 -7.12
N ASN A 3 14.47 -22.35 -8.16
CA ASN A 3 15.92 -22.59 -8.07
C ASN A 3 16.71 -21.27 -7.93
N ALA A 4 18.00 -21.35 -7.59
CA ALA A 4 18.83 -20.16 -7.33
C ALA A 4 18.95 -19.23 -8.55
N GLN A 5 19.03 -19.78 -9.77
CA GLN A 5 19.08 -19.00 -11.02
C GLN A 5 17.79 -18.19 -11.24
N ASN A 6 16.62 -18.77 -10.96
CA ASN A 6 15.36 -18.06 -11.03
C ASN A 6 15.30 -16.94 -9.98
N ARG A 7 15.82 -17.14 -8.76
CA ARG A 7 15.86 -16.06 -7.75
C ARG A 7 16.73 -14.88 -8.19
N VAL A 8 17.89 -15.14 -8.81
CA VAL A 8 18.78 -14.09 -9.35
C VAL A 8 18.15 -13.36 -10.52
N ALA A 9 17.52 -14.09 -11.46
CA ALA A 9 16.81 -13.48 -12.59
C ALA A 9 15.67 -12.54 -12.12
N ILE A 10 14.94 -12.96 -11.08
CA ILE A 10 13.85 -12.14 -10.54
C ILE A 10 14.40 -10.95 -9.72
N TRP A 11 15.51 -11.09 -8.99
CA TRP A 11 16.18 -9.96 -8.33
C TRP A 11 16.65 -8.91 -9.34
N ASN A 12 17.28 -9.36 -10.44
CA ASN A 12 17.68 -8.49 -11.55
C ASN A 12 16.50 -7.74 -12.17
N ALA A 13 15.29 -8.33 -12.17
CA ALA A 13 14.08 -7.67 -12.66
C ALA A 13 13.64 -6.48 -11.80
N PHE A 14 13.62 -6.65 -10.48
CA PHE A 14 13.33 -5.53 -9.58
C PHE A 14 14.39 -4.44 -9.70
N PHE A 15 15.66 -4.83 -9.78
CA PHE A 15 16.75 -3.87 -9.90
C PHE A 15 16.69 -3.10 -11.23
N LYS A 16 16.34 -3.77 -12.33
CA LYS A 16 16.08 -3.14 -13.63
C LYS A 16 14.93 -2.13 -13.56
N ASN A 17 13.80 -2.49 -12.95
CA ASN A 17 12.66 -1.56 -12.84
C ASN A 17 13.00 -0.35 -11.95
N ALA A 18 13.68 -0.56 -10.83
CA ALA A 18 14.15 0.53 -9.98
C ALA A 18 15.12 1.47 -10.73
N TRP A 19 16.02 0.90 -11.54
CA TRP A 19 16.90 1.67 -12.43
C TRP A 19 16.12 2.50 -13.45
N LEU A 20 15.13 1.89 -14.14
CA LEU A 20 14.34 2.57 -15.16
C LEU A 20 13.57 3.77 -14.59
N GLU A 21 12.93 3.63 -13.42
CA GLU A 21 12.25 4.74 -12.75
C GLU A 21 13.23 5.83 -12.29
N SER A 22 14.35 5.42 -11.68
CA SER A 22 15.38 6.37 -11.23
C SER A 22 15.99 7.14 -12.39
N LYS A 23 16.24 6.46 -13.52
CA LYS A 23 16.70 7.05 -14.77
C LYS A 23 15.69 8.05 -15.30
N LYS A 24 14.42 7.68 -15.42
CA LYS A 24 13.36 8.57 -15.90
C LYS A 24 13.23 9.82 -15.05
N LEU A 25 13.29 9.69 -13.72
CA LEU A 25 13.26 10.83 -12.80
C LEU A 25 14.48 11.74 -12.99
N TYR A 26 15.67 11.16 -13.12
CA TYR A 26 16.90 11.91 -13.41
C TYR A 26 16.80 12.70 -14.70
N GLU A 27 16.34 12.07 -15.79
CA GLU A 27 16.21 12.72 -17.10
C GLU A 27 15.20 13.87 -17.09
N ILE A 28 14.10 13.74 -16.34
CA ILE A 28 13.12 14.82 -16.15
C ILE A 28 13.75 15.97 -15.34
N THR A 29 14.47 15.65 -14.27
CA THR A 29 14.99 16.65 -13.32
C THR A 29 16.18 17.42 -13.87
N CYS A 30 17.05 16.74 -14.60
CA CYS A 30 18.29 17.30 -15.14
C CYS A 30 18.16 17.77 -16.60
N GLU A 31 17.01 17.52 -17.25
CA GLU A 31 16.78 17.75 -18.68
C GLU A 31 17.83 17.06 -19.60
N GLU A 32 18.63 16.15 -19.04
CA GLU A 32 19.69 15.42 -19.71
C GLU A 32 19.27 13.96 -19.90
N LYS A 33 19.38 13.46 -21.14
CA LYS A 33 19.12 12.05 -21.42
C LYS A 33 20.27 11.17 -20.94
N CYS A 34 19.97 10.18 -20.10
CA CYS A 34 20.93 9.18 -19.67
C CYS A 34 21.04 8.10 -20.75
N THR A 35 22.22 7.94 -21.34
CA THR A 35 22.46 6.93 -22.39
C THR A 35 22.70 5.52 -21.86
N LYS A 36 22.85 5.36 -20.53
CA LYS A 36 23.07 4.06 -19.90
C LYS A 36 21.76 3.30 -19.77
N ASP A 37 21.71 2.10 -20.35
CA ASP A 37 20.62 1.15 -20.16
C ASP A 37 21.07 -0.02 -19.30
N PHE A 38 20.20 -0.43 -18.38
CA PHE A 38 20.42 -1.63 -17.59
C PHE A 38 19.78 -2.83 -18.29
N ASN A 39 20.60 -3.58 -19.02
CA ASN A 39 20.16 -4.72 -19.82
C ASN A 39 20.64 -6.04 -19.21
N VAL A 40 19.70 -6.81 -18.66
CA VAL A 40 19.94 -8.18 -18.20
C VAL A 40 19.06 -9.13 -19.01
N ALA A 41 19.67 -10.12 -19.66
CA ALA A 41 18.97 -11.11 -20.47
C ALA A 41 18.04 -12.00 -19.61
N ASN A 42 16.90 -12.41 -20.17
CA ASN A 42 15.93 -13.31 -19.54
C ASN A 42 15.33 -12.80 -18.22
N THR A 43 15.28 -11.48 -18.07
CA THR A 43 14.68 -10.84 -16.91
C THR A 43 13.16 -10.77 -17.12
N PRO A 44 12.34 -11.41 -16.27
CA PRO A 44 10.88 -11.30 -16.41
C PRO A 44 10.44 -9.86 -16.12
N GLU A 45 9.58 -9.32 -16.97
CA GLU A 45 9.10 -7.93 -16.88
C GLU A 45 7.59 -7.89 -16.59
N LEU A 46 7.14 -6.85 -15.91
CA LEU A 46 5.72 -6.50 -15.81
C LEU A 46 5.37 -5.61 -17.00
N SER A 47 4.17 -5.75 -17.55
CA SER A 47 3.65 -4.71 -18.45
C SER A 47 3.42 -3.42 -17.66
N ASP A 48 3.34 -2.27 -18.34
CA ASP A 48 3.05 -0.98 -17.71
C ASP A 48 1.78 -1.03 -16.86
N ASP A 49 0.73 -1.70 -17.35
CA ASP A 49 -0.51 -1.90 -16.60
C ASP A 49 -0.32 -2.78 -15.36
N GLU A 50 0.44 -3.89 -15.45
CA GLU A 50 0.77 -4.72 -14.29
C GLU A 50 1.60 -3.95 -13.25
N TYR A 51 2.51 -3.10 -13.73
CA TYR A 51 3.35 -2.26 -12.91
C TYR A 51 2.54 -1.19 -12.15
N HIS A 52 1.66 -0.46 -12.84
CA HIS A 52 0.79 0.53 -12.21
C HIS A 52 -0.14 -0.10 -11.16
N ARG A 53 -0.67 -1.28 -11.46
CA ARG A 53 -1.51 -2.06 -10.52
C ARG A 53 -0.73 -2.48 -9.27
N LEU A 54 0.49 -2.99 -9.44
CA LEU A 54 1.37 -3.33 -8.32
C LEU A 54 1.69 -2.09 -7.48
N PHE A 55 2.06 -1.00 -8.15
CA PHE A 55 2.42 0.26 -7.49
C PHE A 55 1.25 0.82 -6.68
N ALA A 56 0.02 0.80 -7.22
CA ALA A 56 -1.17 1.23 -6.50
C ALA A 56 -1.38 0.47 -5.18
N ILE A 57 -1.20 -0.86 -5.19
CA ILE A 57 -1.33 -1.69 -3.97
C ILE A 57 -0.24 -1.34 -2.95
N ILE A 58 1.00 -1.17 -3.41
CA ILE A 58 2.13 -0.79 -2.54
C ILE A 58 1.90 0.59 -1.91
N GLN A 59 1.41 1.56 -2.68
CA GLN A 59 1.12 2.91 -2.19
C GLN A 59 -0.03 2.90 -1.17
N CYS A 60 -1.11 2.15 -1.43
CA CYS A 60 -2.19 1.99 -0.45
C CYS A 60 -1.66 1.36 0.84
N TYR A 61 -0.83 0.33 0.75
CA TYR A 61 -0.20 -0.27 1.92
C TYR A 61 0.63 0.73 2.73
N PHE A 62 1.46 1.55 2.07
CA PHE A 62 2.25 2.57 2.77
C PHE A 62 1.37 3.65 3.41
N ALA A 63 0.28 4.04 2.76
CA ALA A 63 -0.69 4.98 3.34
C ALA A 63 -1.36 4.41 4.61
N ILE A 64 -1.72 3.12 4.60
CA ILE A 64 -2.24 2.41 5.77
C ILE A 64 -1.21 2.42 6.91
N GLU A 65 0.01 1.98 6.63
CA GLU A 65 1.10 1.93 7.61
C GLU A 65 1.41 3.31 8.21
N ALA A 66 1.50 4.34 7.36
CA ALA A 66 1.75 5.71 7.79
C ALA A 66 0.64 6.22 8.71
N ARG A 67 -0.64 6.01 8.33
CA ARG A 67 -1.76 6.44 9.16
C ARG A 67 -1.78 5.73 10.50
N ILE A 68 -1.58 4.41 10.53
CA ILE A 68 -1.59 3.67 11.78
C ILE A 68 -0.46 4.15 12.71
N ASN A 69 0.76 4.32 12.19
CA ASN A 69 1.87 4.78 13.01
C ASN A 69 1.59 6.19 13.56
N HIS A 70 1.06 7.10 12.75
CA HIS A 70 0.64 8.41 13.22
C HIS A 70 -0.44 8.34 14.33
N LEU A 71 -1.42 7.43 14.20
CA LEU A 71 -2.41 7.21 15.26
C LEU A 71 -1.78 6.68 16.56
N ILE A 72 -0.78 5.81 16.47
CA ILE A 72 -0.02 5.32 17.65
C ILE A 72 0.72 6.49 18.31
N ASP A 73 1.30 7.38 17.50
CA ASP A 73 2.04 8.54 17.97
C ASP A 73 1.14 9.48 18.77
N GLU A 74 -0.04 9.79 18.24
CA GLU A 74 -1.03 10.60 18.94
C GLU A 74 -1.49 9.94 20.24
N LEU A 75 -1.74 8.62 20.25
CA LEU A 75 -2.13 7.91 21.49
C LEU A 75 -1.03 7.97 22.57
N MET A 76 0.24 8.04 22.18
CA MET A 76 1.36 8.25 23.11
C MET A 76 1.43 9.71 23.58
N GLU A 77 1.28 10.67 22.67
CA GLU A 77 1.31 12.11 22.95
C GLU A 77 0.18 12.51 23.92
N ASP A 78 -1.01 11.97 23.70
CA ASP A 78 -2.20 12.15 24.56
C ASP A 78 -2.13 11.33 25.86
N LYS A 79 -1.06 10.55 26.07
CA LYS A 79 -0.85 9.68 27.23
C LYS A 79 -1.94 8.63 27.44
N VAL A 80 -2.66 8.25 26.39
CA VAL A 80 -3.63 7.14 26.40
C VAL A 80 -2.90 5.81 26.58
N ILE A 81 -1.73 5.68 25.93
CA ILE A 81 -0.83 4.55 26.08
C ILE A 81 0.56 5.02 26.53
N THR A 82 1.34 4.11 27.13
CA THR A 82 2.73 4.40 27.49
C THR A 82 3.63 4.41 26.26
N LYS A 83 4.76 5.11 26.33
CA LYS A 83 5.78 5.12 25.27
C LYS A 83 6.25 3.69 24.93
N ASP A 84 6.50 2.87 25.94
CA ASP A 84 6.96 1.48 25.72
C ASP A 84 5.93 0.65 24.97
N LEU A 85 4.64 0.82 25.30
CA LEU A 85 3.55 0.13 24.60
C LEU A 85 3.41 0.62 23.15
N GLY A 86 3.51 1.93 22.91
CA GLY A 86 3.45 2.49 21.55
C GLY A 86 4.62 2.04 20.68
N GLU A 87 5.85 2.03 21.20
CA GLU A 87 7.02 1.51 20.48
C GLU A 87 6.90 0.00 20.18
N ALA A 88 6.34 -0.77 21.11
CA ALA A 88 6.04 -2.19 20.87
C ALA A 88 4.98 -2.36 19.76
N ALA A 89 3.92 -1.55 19.78
CA ALA A 89 2.87 -1.58 18.76
C ALA A 89 3.41 -1.21 17.35
N ARG A 90 4.31 -0.22 17.25
CA ARG A 90 4.95 0.17 15.98
C ARG A 90 5.78 -0.95 15.34
N ARG A 91 6.23 -1.94 16.11
CA ARG A 91 7.02 -3.08 15.59
C ARG A 91 6.15 -4.21 15.03
N LEU A 92 4.84 -4.18 15.28
CA LEU A 92 3.93 -5.22 14.78
C LEU A 92 3.78 -5.14 13.25
N PRO A 93 3.34 -6.22 12.59
CA PRO A 93 2.93 -6.14 11.18
C PRO A 93 1.78 -5.16 10.99
N THR A 94 1.78 -4.39 9.90
CA THR A 94 0.76 -3.37 9.56
C THR A 94 -0.69 -3.85 9.77
N LYS A 95 -1.00 -5.04 9.26
CA LYS A 95 -2.31 -5.68 9.43
C LYS A 95 -2.67 -5.84 10.91
N ALA A 96 -1.74 -6.35 11.72
CA ALA A 96 -1.96 -6.53 13.15
C ALA A 96 -2.13 -5.18 13.86
N LYS A 97 -1.34 -4.15 13.48
CA LYS A 97 -1.51 -2.80 14.03
C LYS A 97 -2.91 -2.26 13.76
N TRP A 98 -3.38 -2.33 12.52
CA TRP A 98 -4.69 -1.77 12.10
C TRP A 98 -5.82 -2.24 13.02
N PHE A 99 -5.92 -3.54 13.24
CA PHE A 99 -6.96 -4.13 14.06
C PHE A 99 -6.70 -4.00 15.57
N LEU A 100 -5.49 -3.60 15.97
CA LEU A 100 -5.13 -3.37 17.37
C LEU A 100 -5.47 -1.93 17.83
N ILE A 101 -5.47 -0.95 16.91
CA ILE A 101 -5.63 0.48 17.22
C ILE A 101 -6.85 0.80 18.11
N PRO A 102 -8.07 0.31 17.84
CA PRO A 102 -9.21 0.61 18.70
C PRO A 102 -8.98 0.13 20.14
N THR A 103 -8.34 -1.03 20.30
CA THR A 103 -8.03 -1.60 21.62
C THR A 103 -7.00 -0.75 22.35
N LEU A 104 -5.96 -0.26 21.65
CA LEU A 104 -4.98 0.67 22.23
C LEU A 104 -5.62 1.99 22.67
N ALA A 105 -6.63 2.45 21.93
CA ALA A 105 -7.39 3.65 22.28
C ALA A 105 -8.45 3.42 23.38
N GLY A 106 -8.52 2.22 23.98
CA GLY A 106 -9.53 1.87 24.99
C GLY A 106 -10.95 1.79 24.43
N LYS A 107 -11.11 1.61 23.12
CA LYS A 107 -12.39 1.46 22.43
C LYS A 107 -12.70 -0.02 22.18
N GLN A 108 -13.99 -0.33 22.06
CA GLN A 108 -14.41 -1.65 21.60
C GLN A 108 -13.94 -1.85 20.15
N ASN A 109 -13.28 -2.98 19.89
CA ASN A 109 -12.80 -3.29 18.56
C ASN A 109 -13.97 -3.73 17.66
N THR A 110 -14.40 -2.84 16.78
CA THR A 110 -15.44 -3.10 15.77
C THR A 110 -14.86 -3.37 14.38
N LEU A 111 -13.52 -3.32 14.25
CA LEU A 111 -12.84 -3.56 12.99
C LEU A 111 -12.74 -5.07 12.77
N ASP A 112 -13.52 -5.60 11.82
CA ASP A 112 -13.49 -7.03 11.46
C ASP A 112 -12.95 -7.22 10.04
N SER A 113 -11.84 -7.95 9.93
CA SER A 113 -11.21 -8.33 8.66
C SER A 113 -12.10 -9.17 7.72
N ALA A 114 -13.20 -9.73 8.20
CA ALA A 114 -14.18 -10.44 7.37
C ALA A 114 -15.25 -9.52 6.77
N SER A 115 -15.39 -8.28 7.27
CA SER A 115 -16.41 -7.33 6.82
C SER A 115 -15.82 -6.19 6.00
N GLY A 116 -16.58 -5.71 5.00
CA GLY A 116 -16.24 -4.48 4.31
C GLY A 116 -16.54 -3.28 5.21
N PRO A 117 -15.68 -2.24 5.26
CA PRO A 117 -14.55 -2.01 4.35
C PRO A 117 -13.20 -2.63 4.78
N TYR A 118 -13.07 -3.08 6.04
CA TYR A 118 -11.79 -3.51 6.64
C TYR A 118 -11.16 -4.76 6.03
N GLN A 119 -11.97 -5.61 5.40
CA GLN A 119 -11.50 -6.74 4.61
C GLN A 119 -10.48 -6.31 3.53
N VAL A 120 -10.66 -5.14 2.93
CA VAL A 120 -9.74 -4.64 1.90
C VAL A 120 -8.39 -4.23 2.49
N ILE A 121 -8.36 -3.70 3.71
CA ILE A 121 -7.11 -3.41 4.43
C ILE A 121 -6.32 -4.69 4.66
N ALA A 122 -7.00 -5.75 5.13
CA ALA A 122 -6.39 -7.07 5.30
C ALA A 122 -5.84 -7.60 3.97
N GLN A 123 -6.62 -7.52 2.88
CA GLN A 123 -6.22 -7.96 1.55
C GLN A 123 -5.01 -7.20 1.01
N ILE A 124 -4.98 -5.87 1.14
CA ILE A 124 -3.83 -5.04 0.71
C ILE A 124 -2.57 -5.42 1.50
N CYS A 125 -2.69 -5.61 2.81
CA CYS A 125 -1.57 -6.01 3.66
C CYS A 125 -1.04 -7.41 3.30
N ASP A 126 -1.94 -8.36 3.05
CA ASP A 126 -1.56 -9.72 2.65
C ASP A 126 -0.88 -9.72 1.28
N LEU A 127 -1.43 -8.99 0.30
CA LEU A 127 -0.86 -8.84 -1.04
C LEU A 127 0.54 -8.21 -1.01
N ARG A 128 0.77 -7.17 -0.19
CA ARG A 128 2.09 -6.55 -0.05
C ARG A 128 3.15 -7.55 0.38
N ASN A 129 2.84 -8.43 1.34
CA ASN A 129 3.81 -9.43 1.81
C ASN A 129 4.16 -10.43 0.70
N GLU A 130 3.22 -10.74 -0.17
CA GLU A 130 3.46 -11.59 -1.33
C GLU A 130 4.30 -10.89 -2.41
N PHE A 131 4.17 -9.57 -2.54
CA PHE A 131 4.90 -8.79 -3.54
C PHE A 131 6.32 -8.43 -3.14
N ILE A 132 6.66 -8.51 -1.86
CA ILE A 132 8.03 -8.31 -1.36
C ILE A 132 8.88 -9.58 -1.50
N HIS A 133 8.26 -10.75 -1.58
CA HIS A 133 8.95 -11.97 -1.96
C HIS A 133 9.03 -12.10 -3.48
N VAL A 134 10.26 -11.92 -3.97
CA VAL A 134 10.70 -11.84 -5.36
C VAL A 134 10.30 -13.10 -6.17
N ASN A 135 9.06 -13.14 -6.69
CA ASN A 135 8.55 -14.19 -7.57
C ASN A 135 7.58 -13.63 -8.64
N TYR A 136 8.09 -13.17 -9.78
CA TYR A 136 7.30 -12.54 -10.85
C TYR A 136 6.16 -13.41 -11.40
N PRO A 137 6.36 -14.72 -11.71
CA PRO A 137 5.26 -15.57 -12.14
C PRO A 137 4.11 -15.68 -11.12
N LEU A 138 4.43 -15.71 -9.83
CA LEU A 138 3.41 -15.69 -8.78
C LEU A 138 2.78 -14.31 -8.65
N LEU A 139 3.59 -13.25 -8.74
CA LEU A 139 3.14 -11.87 -8.67
C LEU A 139 2.11 -11.58 -9.77
N LYS A 140 2.40 -11.93 -11.03
CA LYS A 140 1.45 -11.78 -12.15
C LYS A 140 0.14 -12.55 -11.93
N LYS A 141 0.24 -13.79 -11.45
CA LYS A 141 -0.95 -14.63 -11.17
C LYS A 141 -1.82 -14.09 -10.05
N LYS A 142 -1.22 -13.44 -9.07
CA LYS A 142 -1.91 -12.92 -7.89
C LYS A 142 -2.28 -11.45 -7.99
N LEU A 143 -1.73 -10.74 -8.97
CA LEU A 143 -2.02 -9.34 -9.20
C LEU A 143 -3.51 -9.19 -9.55
N PRO A 144 -4.29 -8.46 -8.73
CA PRO A 144 -5.70 -8.28 -9.03
C PRO A 144 -5.91 -7.52 -10.34
N SER A 145 -7.09 -7.70 -10.94
CA SER A 145 -7.46 -6.94 -12.14
C SER A 145 -7.54 -5.43 -11.83
N ALA A 146 -7.42 -4.58 -12.86
CA ALA A 146 -7.58 -3.13 -12.69
C ALA A 146 -8.94 -2.80 -12.03
N LYS A 147 -10.02 -3.47 -12.45
CA LYS A 147 -11.35 -3.33 -11.85
C LYS A 147 -11.37 -3.69 -10.36
N THR A 148 -10.65 -4.75 -9.98
CA THR A 148 -10.52 -5.16 -8.57
C THR A 148 -9.76 -4.11 -7.77
N ILE A 149 -8.66 -3.56 -8.30
CA ILE A 149 -7.87 -2.52 -7.62
C ILE A 149 -8.68 -1.23 -7.44
N LEU A 150 -9.46 -0.82 -8.44
CA LEU A 150 -10.37 0.32 -8.30
C LEU A 150 -11.40 0.09 -7.18
N SER A 151 -11.95 -1.13 -7.09
CA SER A 151 -12.85 -1.50 -5.99
C SER A 151 -12.14 -1.53 -4.65
N TYR A 152 -10.86 -1.95 -4.59
CA TYR A 152 -10.05 -1.86 -3.39
C TYR A 152 -9.84 -0.40 -2.98
N PHE A 153 -9.52 0.49 -3.92
CA PHE A 153 -9.30 1.89 -3.62
C PHE A 153 -10.52 2.56 -2.98
N LYS A 154 -11.71 2.33 -3.53
CA LYS A 154 -12.95 2.86 -2.94
C LYS A 154 -13.14 2.41 -1.49
N ARG A 155 -13.03 1.10 -1.23
CA ARG A 155 -13.17 0.53 0.12
C ARG A 155 -12.02 0.90 1.05
N PHE A 156 -10.83 1.12 0.51
CA PHE A 156 -9.68 1.62 1.26
C PHE A 156 -9.98 3.02 1.79
N VAL A 157 -10.50 3.94 0.97
CA VAL A 157 -10.90 5.28 1.41
C VAL A 157 -11.95 5.19 2.52
N GLU A 158 -13.00 4.38 2.32
CA GLU A 158 -14.03 4.12 3.35
C GLU A 158 -13.41 3.61 4.68
N ALA A 159 -12.48 2.65 4.63
CA ALA A 159 -11.83 2.13 5.84
C ALA A 159 -10.97 3.16 6.57
N MET A 160 -10.26 4.01 5.81
CA MET A 160 -9.43 5.08 6.38
C MET A 160 -10.28 6.16 7.06
N GLU A 161 -11.48 6.41 6.56
CA GLU A 161 -12.47 7.28 7.19
C GLU A 161 -13.06 6.68 8.46
N ASP A 162 -13.50 5.42 8.39
CA ASP A 162 -14.10 4.72 9.53
C ASP A 162 -13.12 4.65 10.71
N MET A 163 -11.81 4.55 10.46
CA MET A 163 -10.80 4.58 11.51
C MET A 163 -10.86 5.87 12.34
N ASN A 164 -11.18 7.02 11.74
CA ASN A 164 -11.36 8.28 12.49
C ASN A 164 -12.61 8.22 13.37
N VAL A 165 -13.71 7.67 12.85
CA VAL A 165 -14.98 7.51 13.57
C VAL A 165 -14.83 6.55 14.74
N VAL A 166 -14.15 5.42 14.55
CA VAL A 166 -13.90 4.41 15.59
C VAL A 166 -13.08 4.98 16.75
N LEU A 167 -12.20 5.93 16.47
CA LEU A 167 -11.45 6.66 17.48
C LEU A 167 -12.20 7.87 18.06
N GLY A 168 -13.42 8.14 17.61
CA GLY A 168 -14.25 9.25 18.09
C GLY A 168 -13.78 10.62 17.60
N ARG A 169 -13.11 10.69 16.44
CA ARG A 169 -12.58 11.92 15.87
C ARG A 169 -13.55 12.54 14.87
N HIS A 170 -13.69 13.85 14.90
CA HIS A 170 -14.56 14.62 14.00
C HIS A 170 -13.82 15.19 12.78
N ASP A 171 -12.49 15.06 12.75
CA ASP A 171 -11.65 15.48 11.63
C ASP A 171 -11.81 14.47 10.49
N LYS A 172 -12.77 14.74 9.60
CA LYS A 172 -12.98 13.95 8.39
C LYS A 172 -11.85 14.26 7.38
N PRO A 173 -11.43 13.31 6.54
CA PRO A 173 -10.66 13.67 5.36
C PRO A 173 -11.42 14.70 4.53
N ASN A 174 -10.70 15.56 3.82
CA ASN A 174 -11.30 16.58 2.97
C ASN A 174 -12.33 15.95 2.01
N GLN A 175 -13.56 16.50 1.93
CA GLN A 175 -14.64 16.00 1.05
C GLN A 175 -14.17 15.83 -0.40
N ASP A 176 -13.21 16.63 -0.84
CA ASP A 176 -12.58 16.53 -2.15
C ASP A 176 -11.95 15.15 -2.40
N ILE A 177 -11.30 14.55 -1.40
CA ILE A 177 -10.65 13.23 -1.51
C ILE A 177 -11.71 12.12 -1.68
N ILE A 178 -12.83 12.25 -0.99
CA ILE A 178 -13.97 11.32 -1.08
C ILE A 178 -14.55 11.34 -2.50
N SER A 179 -14.68 12.54 -3.08
CA SER A 179 -15.17 12.75 -4.45
C SER A 179 -14.21 12.25 -5.54
N LEU A 180 -12.92 12.08 -5.20
CA LEU A 180 -11.91 11.47 -6.07
C LEU A 180 -11.93 9.92 -5.98
N GLY A 181 -12.38 9.36 -4.86
CA GLY A 181 -12.62 7.92 -4.70
C GLY A 181 -13.82 7.39 -5.48
N THR A 182 -14.75 8.27 -5.85
CA THR A 182 -15.81 7.99 -6.82
C THR A 182 -15.31 8.24 -8.25
N PHE A 183 -14.67 7.22 -8.83
CA PHE A 183 -14.22 7.22 -10.24
C PHE A 183 -15.33 7.50 -11.28
N ASP A 184 -16.60 7.56 -10.87
CA ASP A 184 -17.74 7.89 -11.71
C ASP A 184 -17.70 9.34 -12.26
N ASN A 185 -16.89 10.23 -11.67
CA ASN A 185 -16.78 11.63 -12.11
C ASN A 185 -15.80 11.86 -13.27
N VAL A 186 -14.96 10.89 -13.64
CA VAL A 186 -13.99 11.05 -14.74
C VAL A 186 -14.65 11.03 -16.12
N LYS A 187 -15.92 10.60 -16.22
CA LYS A 187 -16.68 10.59 -17.48
C LYS A 187 -17.32 11.93 -17.89
N LYS A 188 -17.17 13.00 -17.12
CA LYS A 188 -17.82 14.30 -17.43
C LYS A 188 -16.87 15.41 -17.88
N SER A 189 -15.59 15.09 -18.11
CA SER A 189 -14.59 16.07 -18.56
C SER A 189 -13.88 15.58 -19.82
N VAL A 190 -14.63 15.43 -20.92
CA VAL A 190 -14.11 15.44 -22.29
C VAL A 190 -15.03 16.32 -23.11
#